data_AF-A0A964AHF4-F1
#
_entry.id   AF-A0A964AHF4-F1
#
_cell.length_a   1.000
_cell.length_b   1.000
_cell.length_c   1.000
_cell.angle_alpha   90.00
_cell.angle_beta   90.00
_cell.angle_gamma   90.00
#
_symmetry.space_group_name_H-M   'P 1'
#
loop_
_entity.id
_entity.type
_entity.pdbx_description
1 polymer ?
#
loop_
_entity_poly.entity_id
_entity_poly.type
_entity_poly.pdbx_seq_one_letter_code
_entity_poly.pdbx_strand_id
1 'polypeptide(L)'
;MIDPLNRRELLRNMAIGAAVGATMGGSAVAALPTPIDAGPWELFNPLRPGVEAGLGWTLGALSELDRGAWVLNLHHADGRSARVHLCYHQGRPRGVGHSAYLDLILMDGGDGAKDTDESLGRVLRHLANVIRENESRPGADELIASLLTHGERVERFGPETLL
;
A
#
# COMPACT_ATOMS: atom_id res chain seq x y z
N MET A 1 -11.74 2.51 24.46
CA MET A 1 -10.64 2.82 23.53
C MET A 1 -9.74 1.59 23.51
N ILE A 2 -9.94 0.68 22.55
CA ILE A 2 -9.17 -0.56 22.43
C ILE A 2 -7.83 -0.17 21.79
N ASP A 3 -6.72 -0.62 22.38
CA ASP A 3 -5.38 -0.38 21.87
C ASP A 3 -5.22 -1.00 20.47
N PRO A 4 -4.72 -0.26 19.46
CA PRO A 4 -4.57 -0.77 18.09
C PRO A 4 -3.63 -1.98 17.97
N LEU A 5 -2.69 -2.16 18.91
CA LEU A 5 -1.88 -3.39 19.01
C LEU A 5 -2.74 -4.60 19.37
N ASN A 6 -3.65 -4.42 20.32
CA ASN A 6 -4.49 -5.50 20.86
C ASN A 6 -5.52 -5.97 19.82
N ARG A 7 -6.00 -5.07 18.94
CA ARG A 7 -6.93 -5.42 17.85
C ARG A 7 -6.24 -6.22 16.74
N ARG A 8 -5.04 -5.84 16.31
CA ARG A 8 -4.29 -6.57 15.26
C ARG A 8 -3.89 -7.98 15.71
N GLU A 9 -3.40 -8.12 16.94
CA GLU A 9 -3.09 -9.44 17.53
C GLU A 9 -4.34 -10.32 17.65
N LEU A 10 -5.48 -9.74 18.06
CA LEU A 10 -6.78 -10.43 18.05
C LEU A 10 -7.18 -10.93 16.65
N LEU A 11 -6.99 -10.11 15.62
CA LEU A 11 -7.35 -10.45 14.24
C LEU A 11 -6.39 -11.49 13.63
N ARG A 12 -5.08 -11.37 13.89
CA ARG A 12 -4.08 -12.34 13.42
C ARG A 12 -4.30 -13.74 14.00
N ASN A 13 -4.70 -13.82 15.26
CA ASN A 13 -4.97 -15.11 15.92
C ASN A 13 -6.23 -15.81 15.39
N MET A 14 -7.04 -15.16 14.55
CA MET A 14 -8.24 -15.75 13.95
C MET A 14 -8.06 -16.25 12.50
N ALA A 15 -6.93 -15.94 11.82
CA ALA A 15 -6.81 -16.10 10.37
C ALA A 15 -5.83 -17.20 9.88
N ILE A 16 -5.49 -18.20 10.70
CA ILE A 16 -4.49 -19.21 10.32
C ILE A 16 -5.14 -20.34 9.49
N GLY A 17 -5.09 -20.18 8.16
CA GLY A 17 -5.40 -21.22 7.16
C GLY A 17 -4.35 -21.21 6.04
N ALA A 18 -3.67 -22.34 5.84
CA ALA A 18 -2.41 -22.48 5.10
C ALA A 18 -2.49 -22.32 3.57
N ALA A 19 -1.39 -21.86 2.94
CA ALA A 19 -1.10 -22.12 1.53
C ALA A 19 0.42 -22.28 1.30
N VAL A 20 0.78 -23.31 0.51
CA VAL A 20 2.14 -23.77 0.22
C VAL A 20 2.53 -23.46 -1.23
N GLY A 21 3.70 -22.79 -1.34
CA GLY A 21 4.75 -22.75 -2.38
C GLY A 21 4.57 -23.16 -3.86
N ALA A 22 5.22 -22.38 -4.74
CA ALA A 22 6.11 -22.87 -5.80
C ALA A 22 7.04 -21.73 -6.31
N THR A 23 8.28 -22.06 -6.71
CA THR A 23 9.37 -21.15 -7.13
C THR A 23 9.87 -21.38 -8.57
N MET A 24 10.63 -20.39 -9.07
CA MET A 24 11.61 -20.35 -10.19
C MET A 24 11.08 -19.72 -11.50
N GLY A 25 11.79 -18.85 -12.25
CA GLY A 25 13.12 -18.23 -12.18
C GLY A 25 13.45 -17.58 -13.53
N GLY A 26 14.12 -16.42 -13.57
CA GLY A 26 14.61 -15.80 -14.82
C GLY A 26 14.99 -14.31 -14.67
N SER A 27 16.26 -13.96 -14.92
CA SER A 27 16.77 -12.59 -14.86
C SER A 27 16.47 -11.81 -16.14
N ALA A 28 15.86 -10.62 -15.99
CA ALA A 28 15.79 -9.57 -17.01
C ALA A 28 15.87 -8.21 -16.30
N VAL A 29 16.44 -7.21 -16.98
CA VAL A 29 16.54 -5.81 -16.51
C VAL A 29 15.18 -5.39 -15.97
N ALA A 30 15.09 -5.14 -14.66
CA ALA A 30 13.82 -5.09 -13.95
C ALA A 30 13.01 -3.86 -14.38
N ALA A 31 12.16 -4.02 -15.38
CA ALA A 31 10.86 -3.38 -15.35
C ALA A 31 10.25 -3.75 -14.00
N LEU A 32 10.01 -2.75 -13.14
CA LEU A 32 9.34 -2.99 -11.86
C LEU A 32 8.08 -3.82 -12.17
N PRO A 33 7.89 -4.99 -11.54
CA PRO A 33 6.78 -5.86 -11.87
C PRO A 33 5.49 -5.07 -11.73
N THR A 34 4.76 -4.91 -12.84
CA THR A 34 3.43 -4.32 -12.82
C THR A 34 2.58 -5.21 -11.91
N PRO A 35 2.00 -4.68 -10.84
CA PRO A 35 1.20 -5.50 -9.96
C PRO A 35 0.02 -6.11 -10.73
N ILE A 36 -0.25 -7.38 -10.48
CA ILE A 36 -1.49 -8.01 -10.92
C ILE A 36 -2.61 -7.29 -10.17
N ASP A 37 -3.56 -6.74 -10.93
CA ASP A 37 -4.66 -5.95 -10.41
C ASP A 37 -5.67 -6.83 -9.66
N ALA A 38 -5.38 -7.09 -8.39
CA ALA A 38 -6.14 -8.02 -7.56
C ALA A 38 -6.12 -7.64 -6.07
N GLY A 39 -5.68 -6.42 -5.74
CA GLY A 39 -5.75 -5.89 -4.39
C GLY A 39 -7.16 -5.42 -3.97
N PRO A 40 -7.31 -4.95 -2.73
CA PRO A 40 -8.61 -4.65 -2.12
C PRO A 40 -9.17 -3.29 -2.57
N TRP A 41 -9.69 -3.24 -3.81
CA TRP A 41 -10.30 -2.05 -4.40
C TRP A 41 -11.51 -1.52 -3.64
N GLU A 42 -12.10 -2.32 -2.76
CA GLU A 42 -13.19 -1.94 -1.86
C GLU A 42 -12.78 -0.79 -0.93
N LEU A 43 -11.49 -0.71 -0.55
CA LEU A 43 -10.94 0.38 0.26
C LEU A 43 -10.88 1.71 -0.50
N PHE A 44 -10.85 1.66 -1.83
CA PHE A 44 -10.74 2.84 -2.68
C PHE A 44 -12.09 3.37 -3.17
N ASN A 45 -13.21 2.73 -2.81
CA ASN A 45 -14.53 3.09 -3.30
C ASN A 45 -14.87 4.59 -3.08
N PRO A 46 -15.36 5.33 -4.09
CA PRO A 46 -15.81 4.90 -5.42
C PRO A 46 -14.73 4.77 -6.50
N LEU A 47 -13.46 5.02 -6.17
CA LEU A 47 -12.36 5.01 -7.13
C LEU A 47 -12.00 3.58 -7.58
N ARG A 48 -11.55 3.45 -8.83
CA ARG A 48 -11.21 2.19 -9.51
C ARG A 48 -9.99 2.38 -10.41
N PRO A 49 -9.30 1.31 -10.85
CA PRO A 49 -8.24 1.46 -11.83
C PRO A 49 -8.73 2.22 -13.06
N GLY A 50 -7.88 3.09 -13.60
CA GLY A 50 -8.14 3.92 -14.78
C GLY A 50 -8.90 5.22 -14.51
N VAL A 51 -9.39 5.48 -13.30
CA VAL A 51 -10.04 6.77 -12.99
C VAL A 51 -9.04 7.82 -12.51
N GLU A 52 -9.29 9.08 -12.85
CA GLU A 52 -8.49 10.20 -12.37
C GLU A 52 -8.69 10.37 -10.85
N ALA A 53 -7.59 10.29 -10.09
CA ALA A 53 -7.54 10.58 -8.66
C ALA A 53 -7.35 12.09 -8.38
N GLY A 54 -7.03 12.86 -9.42
CA GLY A 54 -6.95 14.32 -9.44
C GLY A 54 -5.57 14.82 -9.83
N LEU A 55 -5.51 16.09 -10.25
CA LEU A 55 -4.26 16.78 -10.60
C LEU A 55 -3.46 16.03 -11.68
N GLY A 56 -4.16 15.39 -12.63
CA GLY A 56 -3.52 14.64 -13.71
C GLY A 56 -3.01 13.25 -13.31
N TRP A 57 -3.19 12.81 -12.06
CA TRP A 57 -2.89 11.46 -11.62
C TRP A 57 -4.09 10.53 -11.77
N THR A 58 -3.83 9.34 -12.30
CA THR A 58 -4.79 8.27 -12.55
C THR A 58 -4.38 7.03 -11.74
N LEU A 59 -5.36 6.35 -11.17
CA LEU A 59 -5.17 5.09 -10.48
C LEU A 59 -4.75 3.99 -11.47
N GLY A 60 -3.60 3.36 -11.22
CA GLY A 60 -3.15 2.18 -11.94
C GLY A 60 -3.61 0.90 -11.24
N ALA A 61 -2.81 -0.16 -11.39
CA ALA A 61 -3.05 -1.43 -10.73
C ALA A 61 -2.79 -1.37 -9.22
N LEU A 62 -3.55 -2.16 -8.46
CA LEU A 62 -3.33 -2.43 -7.04
C LEU A 62 -2.98 -3.91 -6.87
N SER A 63 -1.81 -4.16 -6.27
CA SER A 63 -1.30 -5.52 -6.09
C SER A 63 -2.14 -6.34 -5.12
N GLU A 64 -2.09 -7.66 -5.30
CA GLU A 64 -2.31 -8.60 -4.18
C GLU A 64 -1.35 -8.31 -3.02
N LEU A 65 -1.59 -8.94 -1.87
CA LEU A 65 -0.67 -8.79 -0.73
C LEU A 65 0.71 -9.34 -1.08
N ASP A 66 1.71 -8.47 -1.18
CA ASP A 66 3.11 -8.84 -1.41
C ASP A 66 3.98 -8.37 -0.25
N ARG A 67 4.70 -9.30 0.38
CA ARG A 67 5.65 -9.02 1.47
C ARG A 67 5.06 -8.07 2.52
N GLY A 68 3.80 -8.31 2.88
CA GLY A 68 3.07 -7.57 3.91
C GLY A 68 2.63 -6.15 3.52
N ALA A 69 2.56 -5.81 2.25
CA ALA A 69 1.95 -4.56 1.79
C ALA A 69 1.14 -4.76 0.50
N TRP A 70 0.22 -3.85 0.23
CA TRP A 70 -0.29 -3.66 -1.14
C TRP A 70 0.51 -2.58 -1.84
N VAL A 71 0.66 -2.72 -3.15
CA VAL A 71 1.40 -1.80 -4.01
C VAL A 71 0.41 -1.18 -4.98
N LEU A 72 0.17 0.12 -4.81
CA LEU A 72 -0.61 0.92 -5.74
C LEU A 72 0.32 1.63 -6.71
N ASN A 73 0.05 1.49 -8.00
CA ASN A 73 0.66 2.32 -9.02
C ASN A 73 -0.24 3.50 -9.36
N LEU A 74 0.37 4.66 -9.55
CA LEU A 74 -0.29 5.85 -10.09
C LEU A 74 0.45 6.29 -11.35
N HIS A 75 -0.30 6.81 -12.31
CA HIS A 75 0.24 7.35 -13.56
C HIS A 75 -0.19 8.80 -13.71
N HIS A 76 0.73 9.67 -14.08
CA HIS A 76 0.43 11.06 -14.37
C HIS A 76 0.30 11.29 -15.88
N ALA A 77 -0.52 12.25 -16.29
CA ALA A 77 -0.80 12.56 -17.69
C ALA A 77 0.44 12.96 -18.52
N ASP A 78 1.51 13.43 -17.88
CA ASP A 78 2.80 13.75 -18.52
C ASP A 78 3.76 12.55 -18.66
N GLY A 79 3.31 11.35 -18.29
CA GLY A 79 4.10 10.11 -18.36
C GLY A 79 4.86 9.76 -17.07
N ARG A 80 4.84 10.60 -16.03
CA ARG A 80 5.39 10.21 -14.71
C ARG A 80 4.58 9.06 -14.10
N SER A 81 5.21 8.27 -13.24
CA SER A 81 4.56 7.21 -12.48
C SER A 81 5.04 7.23 -11.04
N ALA A 82 4.18 6.80 -10.11
CA ALA A 82 4.50 6.67 -8.70
C ALA A 82 4.10 5.29 -8.19
N ARG A 83 4.99 4.68 -7.39
CA ARG A 83 4.75 3.41 -6.71
C ARG A 83 4.53 3.69 -5.23
N VAL A 84 3.39 3.25 -4.71
CA VAL A 84 2.96 3.56 -3.34
C VAL A 84 2.72 2.26 -2.58
N HIS A 85 3.44 2.07 -1.49
CA HIS A 85 3.26 0.95 -0.58
C HIS A 85 2.23 1.31 0.49
N LEU A 86 1.14 0.55 0.53
CA LEU A 86 0.13 0.59 1.59
C LEU A 86 0.56 -0.41 2.67
N CYS A 87 1.09 0.12 3.77
CA CYS A 87 1.59 -0.65 4.90
C CYS A 87 0.66 -0.50 6.10
N TYR A 88 0.71 -1.42 7.06
CA TYR A 88 0.01 -1.22 8.32
C TYR A 88 0.54 0.03 9.04
N HIS A 89 -0.38 0.89 9.46
CA HIS A 89 -0.09 2.08 10.24
C HIS A 89 0.05 1.71 11.71
N GLN A 90 1.18 2.06 12.31
CA GLN A 90 1.40 1.88 13.74
C GLN A 90 2.19 3.04 14.32
N GLY A 91 1.58 3.76 15.26
CA GLY A 91 2.23 4.85 15.97
C GLY A 91 2.30 6.12 15.14
N ARG A 92 3.51 6.57 14.80
CA ARG A 92 3.70 7.84 14.05
C ARG A 92 3.61 7.58 12.55
N PRO A 93 2.81 8.35 11.79
CA PRO A 93 2.74 8.21 10.34
C PRO A 93 4.11 8.34 9.70
N ARG A 94 4.42 7.44 8.75
CA ARG A 94 5.69 7.44 8.01
C ARG A 94 5.55 7.74 6.52
N GLY A 95 4.33 7.64 6.00
CA GLY A 95 4.03 7.88 4.58
C GLY A 95 3.74 9.34 4.25
N VAL A 96 3.57 9.61 2.96
CA VAL A 96 3.10 10.90 2.44
C VAL A 96 1.63 11.13 2.82
N GLY A 97 0.87 10.06 2.96
CA GLY A 97 -0.48 10.03 3.52
C GLY A 97 -0.65 8.88 4.51
N HIS A 98 -1.68 8.96 5.35
CA HIS A 98 -2.07 7.87 6.25
C HIS A 98 -3.58 7.91 6.53
N SER A 99 -4.19 6.75 6.66
CA SER A 99 -5.58 6.53 7.08
C SER A 99 -5.63 6.17 8.57
N ALA A 100 -6.64 5.43 9.06
CA ALA A 100 -6.63 4.95 10.44
C ALA A 100 -5.74 3.70 10.60
N TYR A 101 -5.67 2.85 9.57
CA TYR A 101 -4.91 1.59 9.63
C TYR A 101 -3.79 1.47 8.61
N LEU A 102 -3.67 2.39 7.65
CA LEU A 102 -2.69 2.31 6.57
C LEU A 102 -1.79 3.55 6.48
N ASP A 103 -0.50 3.33 6.28
CA ASP A 103 0.46 4.34 5.82
C ASP A 103 0.64 4.20 4.31
N LEU A 104 0.57 5.31 3.58
CA LEU A 104 0.82 5.38 2.13
C LEU A 104 2.24 5.91 1.90
N ILE A 105 3.15 4.98 1.61
CA ILE A 105 4.59 5.25 1.53
C ILE A 105 5.01 5.30 0.07
N LEU A 106 5.54 6.44 -0.36
CA LEU A 106 6.10 6.59 -1.69
C LEU A 106 7.41 5.81 -1.80
N MET A 107 7.52 4.94 -2.80
CA MET A 107 8.71 4.18 -3.11
C MET A 107 9.35 4.74 -4.38
N ASP A 108 10.18 5.78 -4.22
CA ASP A 108 10.91 6.44 -5.30
C ASP A 108 12.42 6.12 -5.30
N GLY A 109 12.85 5.23 -4.40
CA GLY A 109 14.27 4.90 -4.19
C GLY A 109 15.07 6.01 -3.51
N GLY A 110 14.42 7.09 -3.07
CA GLY A 110 15.05 8.18 -2.34
C GLY A 110 15.31 7.87 -0.87
N ASP A 111 16.09 8.74 -0.25
CA ASP A 111 16.41 8.76 1.18
C ASP A 111 15.47 9.69 1.98
N GLY A 112 14.46 10.27 1.33
CA GLY A 112 13.54 11.25 1.91
C GLY A 112 14.09 12.68 2.00
N ALA A 113 15.28 12.96 1.44
CA ALA A 113 15.85 14.32 1.45
C ALA A 113 15.17 15.26 0.43
N LYS A 114 14.51 14.69 -0.58
CA LYS A 114 13.78 15.46 -1.60
C LYS A 114 12.34 15.65 -1.19
N ASP A 115 11.84 16.86 -1.41
CA ASP A 115 10.42 17.14 -1.27
C ASP A 115 9.63 16.28 -2.24
N THR A 116 8.54 15.69 -1.73
CA THR A 116 7.56 15.01 -2.59
C THR A 116 6.91 16.04 -3.50
N ASP A 117 6.72 15.67 -4.78
CA ASP A 117 5.93 16.46 -5.71
C ASP A 117 4.57 16.84 -5.09
N GLU A 118 4.24 18.13 -5.13
CA GLU A 118 3.07 18.63 -4.42
C GLU A 118 1.75 18.04 -4.95
N SER A 119 1.67 17.81 -6.28
CA SER A 119 0.47 17.23 -6.89
C SER A 119 0.26 15.80 -6.41
N LEU A 120 1.33 14.99 -6.39
CA LEU A 120 1.31 13.64 -5.87
C LEU A 120 0.97 13.64 -4.38
N GLY A 121 1.61 14.50 -3.58
CA GLY A 121 1.35 14.58 -2.14
C GLY A 121 -0.09 14.98 -1.79
N ARG A 122 -0.75 15.78 -2.62
CA ARG A 122 -2.19 16.11 -2.46
C ARG A 122 -3.07 14.91 -2.83
N VAL A 123 -2.74 14.21 -3.92
CA VAL A 123 -3.45 13.00 -4.34
C VAL A 123 -3.34 11.90 -3.29
N LEU A 124 -2.15 11.62 -2.75
CA LEU A 124 -1.97 10.59 -1.72
C LEU A 124 -2.72 10.91 -0.42
N ARG A 125 -2.81 12.19 -0.05
CA ARG A 125 -3.65 12.62 1.09
C ARG A 125 -5.14 12.45 0.82
N HIS A 126 -5.59 12.73 -0.42
CA HIS A 126 -6.97 12.46 -0.82
C HIS A 126 -7.29 10.96 -0.76
N LEU A 127 -6.44 10.12 -1.35
CA LEU A 127 -6.60 8.65 -1.32
C LEU A 127 -6.61 8.11 0.11
N ALA A 128 -5.75 8.62 0.99
CA ALA A 128 -5.75 8.23 2.40
C ALA A 128 -7.07 8.54 3.11
N ASN A 129 -7.74 9.65 2.77
CA ASN A 129 -9.06 9.97 3.29
C ASN A 129 -10.14 9.03 2.75
N VAL A 130 -10.12 8.74 1.44
CA VAL A 130 -11.03 7.75 0.81
C VAL A 130 -10.87 6.39 1.49
N ILE A 131 -9.64 5.93 1.69
CA ILE A 131 -9.35 4.69 2.41
C ILE A 131 -9.96 4.73 3.81
N ARG A 132 -9.70 5.80 4.57
CA ARG A 132 -10.21 5.95 5.94
C ARG A 132 -11.73 5.81 6.04
N GLU A 133 -12.46 6.31 5.06
CA GLU A 133 -13.92 6.19 5.00
C GLU A 133 -14.41 4.76 4.75
N ASN A 134 -13.58 3.93 4.09
CA ASN A 134 -13.92 2.56 3.71
C ASN A 134 -13.35 1.48 4.65
N GLU A 135 -12.41 1.83 5.54
CA GLU A 135 -11.75 0.91 6.49
C GLU A 135 -12.69 0.25 7.50
N SER A 136 -13.88 0.81 7.73
CA SER A 136 -14.88 0.26 8.66
C SER A 136 -15.81 -0.78 8.01
N ARG A 137 -15.66 -1.03 6.70
CA ARG A 137 -16.52 -1.96 5.98
C ARG A 137 -16.24 -3.42 6.38
N PRO A 138 -17.28 -4.29 6.37
CA PRO A 138 -17.08 -5.72 6.62
C PRO A 138 -16.02 -6.31 5.68
N GLY A 139 -15.12 -7.12 6.23
CA GLY A 139 -14.01 -7.75 5.50
C GLY A 139 -12.71 -6.93 5.42
N ALA A 140 -12.74 -5.62 5.70
CA ALA A 140 -11.53 -4.79 5.71
C ALA A 140 -10.54 -5.22 6.82
N ASP A 141 -11.05 -5.61 7.99
CA ASP A 141 -10.23 -6.00 9.14
C ASP A 141 -9.30 -7.19 8.84
N GLU A 142 -9.80 -8.23 8.17
CA GLU A 142 -9.02 -9.45 7.84
C GLU A 142 -7.89 -9.13 6.84
N LEU A 143 -8.20 -8.31 5.84
CA LEU A 143 -7.24 -7.83 4.85
C LEU A 143 -6.12 -7.00 5.51
N ILE A 144 -6.51 -6.09 6.41
CA ILE A 144 -5.56 -5.21 7.12
C ILE A 144 -4.68 -5.98 8.10
N ALA A 145 -5.20 -7.01 8.77
CA ALA A 145 -4.45 -7.82 9.75
C ALA A 145 -3.22 -8.52 9.13
N SER A 146 -3.29 -8.79 7.83
CA SER A 146 -2.23 -9.45 7.05
C SER A 146 -1.08 -8.50 6.67
N LEU A 147 -1.26 -7.20 6.82
CA LEU A 147 -0.25 -6.20 6.52
C LEU A 147 0.84 -6.13 7.60
N LEU A 148 2.01 -5.64 7.18
CA LEU A 148 3.14 -5.30 8.01
C LEU A 148 3.36 -3.79 8.00
N THR A 149 3.90 -3.25 9.09
CA THR A 149 4.41 -1.87 9.09
C THR A 149 5.62 -1.79 8.17
N HIS A 150 5.95 -0.60 7.68
CA HIS A 150 7.14 -0.44 6.85
C HIS A 150 8.43 -0.83 7.59
N GLY A 151 8.51 -0.54 8.89
CA GLY A 151 9.66 -0.95 9.71
C GLY A 151 9.81 -2.48 9.76
N GLU A 152 8.72 -3.19 10.04
CA GLU A 152 8.70 -4.66 10.04
C GLU A 152 9.10 -5.24 8.67
N ARG A 153 8.70 -4.58 7.58
CA ARG A 153 9.06 -5.01 6.21
C ARG A 153 10.54 -4.82 5.92
N VAL A 154 11.11 -3.67 6.28
CA VAL A 154 12.54 -3.38 6.09
C VAL A 154 13.39 -4.36 6.90
N GLU A 155 13.01 -4.61 8.16
CA GLU A 155 13.70 -5.57 9.02
C GLU A 155 13.67 -7.00 8.47
N ARG A 156 12.52 -7.41 7.90
CA ARG A 156 12.32 -8.80 7.44
C ARG A 156 12.88 -9.08 6.05
N PHE A 157 12.84 -8.11 5.14
CA PHE A 157 13.13 -8.33 3.72
C PHE A 157 14.32 -7.52 3.17
N GLY A 158 14.80 -6.53 3.93
CA GLY A 158 15.82 -5.58 3.47
C GLY A 158 15.22 -4.48 2.58
N PRO A 159 15.74 -3.23 2.64
CA PRO A 159 15.20 -2.10 1.88
C PRO A 159 15.34 -2.27 0.36
N GLU A 160 16.44 -2.88 -0.12
CA GLU A 160 16.70 -3.16 -1.54
C GLU A 160 15.64 -4.04 -2.19
N THR A 161 15.03 -4.91 -1.40
CA THR A 161 14.00 -5.85 -1.84
C THR A 161 12.64 -5.17 -1.96
N LEU A 162 12.43 -4.04 -1.29
CA LEU A 162 11.14 -3.33 -1.25
C LEU A 162 11.01 -2.25 -2.32
N LEU A 163 11.99 -2.05 -3.19
CA LEU A 163 11.93 -1.06 -4.27
C LEU A 163 11.09 -1.52 -5.47
#